data_AF-A0A926YHP5-F1
#
_entry.id   AF-A0A926YHP5-F1
#
_cell.length_a   1.000
_cell.length_b   1.000
_cell.length_c   1.000
_cell.angle_alpha   90.00
_cell.angle_beta   90.00
_cell.angle_gamma   90.00
#
_symmetry.space_group_name_H-M   'P 1'
#
loop_
_entity.id
_entity.type
_entity.pdbx_description
1 polymer ?
#
loop_
_entity_poly.entity_id
_entity_poly.type
_entity_poly.pdbx_seq_one_letter_code
_entity_poly.pdbx_strand_id
1 'polypeptide(L)'
;MDRSSPSTEPTSGQFPEAAPTANPVFFRTYSRRINQRRESLQDMIQRTTQGLVKLGRFTSTETTLLERMQRELKSLPSGRWLWVGGTPWIEKPANFSGAYNCTSTNVRDWRAFGLMMDLAMMGCGTGAVLEPKYISQLPPIRNRLTVTIDGAIGTTPPDARHEETHVDVTGNCVTLRVGDSRQGWVTSYQTLLELSSDDRFTGEVHVTVNLSDVRPEGETLKGFGGVANPIRLSGLYDRCAAILNKAINRQLTSVECCLLIDEAAATVVAGNIRRSAGMRQGVSDDDAFAVAKENLWQQDADGNWRIDPERDVLRMANHTRVFHHKPTEQECIDAVRKQFYSGEGAIQYAPEAIARSNADLLTTAELRSEFLQQYVLGNAQTWLQ
;
A
#
# COMPACT_ATOMS: atom_id res chain seq x y z
N MET A 1 -38.26 30.43 -23.94
CA MET A 1 -36.81 30.15 -24.02
C MET A 1 -36.66 28.66 -24.08
N ASP A 2 -36.33 28.19 -25.27
CA ASP A 2 -36.28 26.80 -25.69
C ASP A 2 -35.17 26.07 -24.90
N ARG A 3 -35.53 25.04 -24.13
CA ARG A 3 -34.53 24.11 -23.57
C ARG A 3 -34.23 23.09 -24.66
N SER A 4 -33.34 23.46 -25.56
CA SER A 4 -32.76 22.53 -26.53
C SER A 4 -32.21 21.30 -25.80
N SER A 5 -32.80 20.14 -26.08
CA SER A 5 -32.29 18.84 -25.68
C SER A 5 -30.81 18.71 -26.05
N PRO A 6 -29.92 18.24 -25.15
CA PRO A 6 -28.54 17.99 -25.52
C PRO A 6 -28.53 16.90 -26.60
N SER A 7 -27.82 17.18 -27.70
CA SER A 7 -27.63 16.27 -28.82
C SER A 7 -27.19 14.89 -28.33
N THR A 8 -28.04 13.88 -28.51
CA THR A 8 -27.75 12.47 -28.23
C THR A 8 -27.01 11.82 -29.40
N GLU A 9 -25.97 12.47 -29.92
CA GLU A 9 -25.01 11.76 -30.76
C GLU A 9 -23.94 11.15 -29.85
N PRO A 10 -23.67 9.83 -29.95
CA PRO A 10 -22.61 9.22 -29.16
C PRO A 10 -21.28 9.87 -29.54
N THR A 11 -20.71 10.65 -28.62
CA THR A 11 -19.40 11.28 -28.80
C THR A 11 -18.38 10.20 -29.13
N SER A 12 -17.99 10.13 -30.40
CA SER A 12 -17.13 9.08 -30.94
C SER A 12 -15.72 9.18 -30.35
N GLY A 13 -15.50 8.56 -29.20
CA GLY A 13 -14.18 8.45 -28.55
C GLY A 13 -13.54 9.77 -28.13
N GLN A 14 -14.35 10.79 -27.82
CA GLN A 14 -13.91 12.05 -27.23
C GLN A 14 -14.62 12.26 -25.90
N PHE A 15 -13.96 12.95 -24.97
CA PHE A 15 -14.60 13.36 -23.73
C PHE A 15 -15.62 14.47 -23.98
N PRO A 16 -16.72 14.54 -23.20
CA PRO A 16 -17.70 15.62 -23.32
C PRO A 16 -17.06 17.00 -23.14
N GLU A 17 -17.53 18.01 -23.87
CA GLU A 17 -17.04 19.40 -23.73
C GLU A 17 -17.21 19.94 -22.31
N ALA A 18 -18.25 19.50 -21.60
CA ALA A 18 -18.50 19.81 -20.19
C ALA A 18 -17.43 19.25 -19.22
N ALA A 19 -16.49 18.42 -19.70
CA ALA A 19 -15.40 17.83 -18.92
C ALA A 19 -14.02 18.35 -19.41
N PRO A 20 -13.71 19.65 -19.24
CA PRO A 20 -12.52 20.28 -19.84
C PRO A 20 -11.19 19.70 -19.34
N THR A 21 -11.17 19.08 -18.16
CA THR A 21 -9.97 18.47 -17.57
C THR A 21 -9.77 17.01 -17.97
N ALA A 22 -10.74 16.37 -18.60
CA ALA A 22 -10.71 14.94 -18.87
C ALA A 22 -9.57 14.54 -19.82
N ASN A 23 -9.38 15.29 -20.91
CA ASN A 23 -8.29 15.06 -21.87
C ASN A 23 -6.90 15.16 -21.20
N PRO A 24 -6.55 16.27 -20.52
CA PRO A 24 -5.27 16.37 -19.80
C PRO A 24 -5.06 15.26 -18.78
N VAL A 25 -6.08 14.91 -17.99
CA VAL A 25 -5.99 13.83 -16.98
C VAL A 25 -5.77 12.48 -17.64
N PHE A 26 -6.52 12.17 -18.69
CA PHE A 26 -6.38 10.92 -19.44
C PHE A 26 -4.97 10.75 -20.00
N PHE A 27 -4.45 11.74 -20.73
CA PHE A 27 -3.13 11.65 -21.35
C PHE A 27 -1.98 11.64 -20.33
N ARG A 28 -2.17 12.22 -19.15
CA ARG A 28 -1.17 12.19 -18.08
C ARG A 28 -1.20 10.88 -17.28
N THR A 29 -2.37 10.27 -17.10
CA THR A 29 -2.57 9.22 -16.07
C THR A 29 -2.93 7.85 -16.62
N TYR A 30 -3.67 7.75 -17.72
CA TYR A 30 -4.21 6.46 -18.21
C TYR A 30 -3.70 6.09 -19.60
N SER A 31 -3.36 7.07 -20.43
CA SER A 31 -2.78 6.85 -21.76
C SER A 31 -1.36 6.27 -21.67
N ARG A 32 -1.21 5.02 -22.12
CA ARG A 32 0.09 4.34 -22.17
C ARG A 32 0.90 4.78 -23.39
N ARG A 33 2.22 4.61 -23.34
CA ARG A 33 3.08 4.69 -24.54
C ARG A 33 3.21 3.29 -25.15
N ILE A 34 2.83 3.16 -26.42
CA ILE A 34 2.90 1.93 -27.20
C ILE A 34 3.64 2.27 -28.51
N ASN A 35 4.80 1.68 -28.75
CA ASN A 35 5.62 1.92 -29.96
C ASN A 35 5.78 3.41 -30.32
N GLN A 36 6.18 4.22 -29.33
CA GLN A 36 6.33 5.69 -29.42
C GLN A 36 5.03 6.50 -29.63
N ARG A 37 3.87 5.84 -29.78
CA ARG A 37 2.55 6.48 -29.82
C ARG A 37 1.93 6.55 -28.42
N ARG A 38 1.18 7.61 -28.13
CA ARG A 38 0.27 7.65 -26.96
C ARG A 38 -1.04 6.95 -27.29
N GLU A 39 -1.49 6.11 -26.38
CA GLU A 39 -2.77 5.42 -26.45
C GLU A 39 -3.93 6.44 -26.45
N SER A 40 -4.86 6.31 -27.40
CA SER A 40 -6.09 7.12 -27.43
C SER A 40 -7.14 6.60 -26.45
N LEU A 41 -8.19 7.38 -26.18
CA LEU A 41 -9.32 6.93 -25.35
C LEU A 41 -9.95 5.64 -25.91
N GLN A 42 -10.10 5.54 -27.23
CA GLN A 42 -10.66 4.36 -27.88
C GLN A 42 -9.75 3.13 -27.73
N ASP A 43 -8.44 3.29 -27.92
CA ASP A 43 -7.46 2.20 -27.74
C ASP A 43 -7.52 1.67 -26.29
N MET A 44 -7.58 2.58 -25.31
CA MET A 44 -7.65 2.23 -23.90
C MET A 44 -8.94 1.46 -23.58
N ILE A 45 -10.11 1.96 -24.02
CA ILE A 45 -11.41 1.29 -23.83
C ILE A 45 -11.40 -0.11 -24.44
N GLN A 46 -10.83 -0.26 -25.64
CA GLN A 46 -10.72 -1.56 -26.29
C GLN A 46 -9.86 -2.52 -25.46
N ARG A 47 -8.65 -2.08 -25.07
CA ARG A 47 -7.73 -2.89 -24.25
C ARG A 47 -8.36 -3.31 -22.92
N THR A 48 -8.95 -2.36 -22.19
CA THR A 48 -9.52 -2.62 -20.86
C THR A 48 -10.73 -3.53 -20.93
N THR A 49 -11.57 -3.36 -21.96
CA THR A 49 -12.77 -4.18 -22.17
C THR A 49 -12.39 -5.60 -22.59
N GLN A 50 -11.48 -5.76 -23.55
CA GLN A 50 -10.97 -7.09 -23.94
C GLN A 50 -10.34 -7.82 -22.75
N GLY A 51 -9.60 -7.10 -21.90
CA GLY A 51 -9.08 -7.64 -20.65
C GLY A 51 -10.17 -8.16 -19.72
N LEU A 52 -11.26 -7.40 -19.54
CA LEU A 52 -12.40 -7.83 -18.72
C LEU A 52 -13.16 -9.01 -19.34
N VAL A 53 -13.37 -9.01 -20.65
CA VAL A 53 -14.05 -10.10 -21.37
C VAL A 53 -13.27 -11.41 -21.20
N LYS A 54 -11.95 -11.37 -21.35
CA LYS A 54 -11.08 -12.53 -21.13
C LYS A 54 -11.14 -13.01 -19.68
N LEU A 55 -11.07 -12.09 -18.72
CA LEU A 55 -11.05 -12.41 -17.29
C LEU A 55 -12.39 -12.97 -16.79
N GLY A 56 -13.48 -12.28 -17.13
CA GLY A 56 -14.85 -12.61 -16.71
C GLY A 56 -15.54 -13.67 -17.56
N ARG A 57 -14.91 -14.08 -18.68
CA ARG A 57 -15.49 -15.04 -19.66
C ARG A 57 -16.86 -14.58 -20.16
N PHE A 58 -16.98 -13.30 -20.48
CA PHE A 58 -18.26 -12.69 -20.85
C PHE A 58 -18.76 -13.15 -22.21
N THR A 59 -20.08 -13.25 -22.32
CA THR A 59 -20.80 -13.50 -23.57
C THR A 59 -20.69 -12.30 -24.52
N SER A 60 -21.06 -12.49 -25.80
CA SER A 60 -21.09 -11.40 -26.78
C SER A 60 -22.06 -10.27 -26.39
N THR A 61 -23.18 -10.62 -25.75
CA THR A 61 -24.17 -9.66 -25.25
C THR A 61 -23.60 -8.81 -24.12
N GLU A 62 -22.95 -9.43 -23.14
CA GLU A 62 -22.29 -8.74 -22.02
C GLU A 62 -21.12 -7.87 -22.51
N THR A 63 -20.35 -8.38 -23.47
CA THR A 63 -19.25 -7.63 -24.11
C THR A 63 -19.76 -6.35 -24.76
N THR A 64 -20.83 -6.46 -25.56
CA THR A 64 -21.44 -5.30 -26.23
C THR A 64 -21.96 -4.28 -25.22
N LEU A 65 -22.57 -4.75 -24.12
CA LEU A 65 -23.03 -3.89 -23.04
C LEU A 65 -21.87 -3.14 -22.38
N LEU A 66 -20.80 -3.84 -22.02
CA LEU A 66 -19.62 -3.25 -21.37
C LEU A 66 -18.93 -2.21 -22.26
N GLU A 67 -18.72 -2.52 -23.54
CA GLU A 67 -18.14 -1.58 -24.49
C GLU A 67 -18.99 -0.31 -24.62
N ARG A 68 -20.32 -0.46 -24.74
CA ARG A 68 -21.23 0.68 -24.79
C ARG A 68 -21.15 1.53 -23.52
N MET A 69 -21.20 0.91 -22.34
CA MET A 69 -21.15 1.64 -21.06
C MET A 69 -19.84 2.40 -20.86
N GLN A 70 -18.69 1.83 -21.28
CA GLN A 70 -17.41 2.52 -21.21
C GLN A 70 -17.29 3.64 -22.25
N ARG A 71 -17.74 3.42 -23.50
CA ARG A 71 -17.70 4.45 -24.57
C ARG A 71 -18.57 5.65 -24.24
N GLU A 72 -19.74 5.41 -23.67
CA GLU A 72 -20.65 6.48 -23.23
C GLU A 72 -20.25 7.07 -21.86
N LEU A 73 -19.12 6.63 -21.29
CA LEU A 73 -18.62 7.05 -19.97
C LEU A 73 -19.65 6.90 -18.83
N LYS A 74 -20.60 5.98 -18.98
CA LYS A 74 -21.63 5.66 -17.98
C LYS A 74 -21.13 4.74 -16.88
N SER A 75 -20.17 3.88 -17.22
CA SER A 75 -19.47 3.03 -16.26
C SER A 75 -18.05 2.81 -16.72
N LEU A 76 -17.10 3.04 -15.81
CA LEU A 76 -15.68 2.82 -16.04
C LEU A 76 -15.15 1.86 -14.97
N PRO A 77 -14.21 0.97 -15.34
CA PRO A 77 -13.50 0.20 -14.33
C PRO A 77 -12.58 1.13 -13.51
N SER A 78 -11.96 0.57 -12.47
CA SER A 78 -11.09 1.34 -11.59
C SER A 78 -9.98 2.06 -12.36
N GLY A 79 -9.51 3.19 -11.84
CA GLY A 79 -8.36 3.89 -12.40
C GLY A 79 -7.12 3.00 -12.54
N ARG A 80 -7.00 1.95 -11.71
CA ARG A 80 -5.97 0.94 -11.89
C ARG A 80 -6.19 0.10 -13.13
N TRP A 81 -7.39 -0.45 -13.31
CA TRP A 81 -7.70 -1.25 -14.47
C TRP A 81 -7.59 -0.45 -15.77
N LEU A 82 -7.94 0.84 -15.75
CA LEU A 82 -7.69 1.74 -16.90
C LEU A 82 -6.20 1.78 -17.28
N TRP A 83 -5.29 1.70 -16.30
CA TRP A 83 -3.84 1.70 -16.51
C TRP A 83 -3.25 0.34 -16.92
N VAL A 84 -3.65 -0.77 -16.28
CA VAL A 84 -3.00 -2.09 -16.47
C VAL A 84 -3.87 -3.16 -17.11
N GLY A 85 -5.20 -3.00 -17.11
CA GLY A 85 -6.14 -4.00 -17.61
C GLY A 85 -5.86 -4.35 -19.07
N GLY A 86 -5.88 -5.64 -19.42
CA GLY A 86 -5.60 -6.11 -20.77
C GLY A 86 -4.16 -5.92 -21.28
N THR A 87 -3.21 -5.54 -20.40
CA THR A 87 -1.78 -5.49 -20.76
C THR A 87 -1.11 -6.84 -20.52
N PRO A 88 -0.03 -7.19 -21.26
CA PRO A 88 0.76 -8.38 -20.95
C PRO A 88 1.40 -8.35 -19.55
N TRP A 89 1.53 -7.16 -18.95
CA TRP A 89 2.04 -7.01 -17.59
C TRP A 89 1.10 -7.62 -16.55
N ILE A 90 -0.22 -7.35 -16.64
CA ILE A 90 -1.20 -7.85 -15.65
C ILE A 90 -1.51 -9.34 -15.83
N GLU A 91 -1.21 -9.92 -17.00
CA GLU A 91 -1.38 -11.36 -17.27
C GLU A 91 -0.34 -12.22 -16.55
N LYS A 92 0.77 -11.63 -16.09
CA LYS A 92 1.78 -12.35 -15.30
C LYS A 92 1.22 -12.61 -13.90
N PRO A 93 1.22 -13.86 -13.41
CA PRO A 93 0.71 -14.18 -12.07
C PRO A 93 1.31 -13.33 -10.96
N ALA A 94 2.60 -13.03 -11.00
CA ALA A 94 3.28 -12.20 -10.00
C ALA A 94 2.76 -10.75 -9.91
N ASN A 95 1.96 -10.28 -10.88
CA ASN A 95 1.47 -8.90 -10.96
C ASN A 95 -0.04 -8.77 -10.70
N PHE A 96 -0.75 -9.87 -10.39
CA PHE A 96 -2.22 -9.88 -10.31
C PHE A 96 -2.77 -8.86 -9.29
N SER A 97 -2.08 -8.66 -8.16
CA SER A 97 -2.42 -7.65 -7.14
C SER A 97 -2.42 -6.24 -7.73
N GLY A 98 -1.67 -6.03 -8.80
CA GLY A 98 -1.69 -4.82 -9.60
C GLY A 98 -3.04 -4.50 -10.22
N ALA A 99 -4.02 -5.40 -10.28
CA ALA A 99 -5.40 -5.09 -10.70
C ALA A 99 -6.25 -4.46 -9.58
N TYR A 100 -5.85 -4.63 -8.32
CA TYR A 100 -6.59 -4.17 -7.15
C TYR A 100 -6.10 -2.77 -6.75
N ASN A 101 -7.04 -1.91 -6.34
CA ASN A 101 -6.71 -0.56 -5.88
C ASN A 101 -6.19 -0.55 -4.44
N CYS A 102 -6.74 -1.42 -3.59
CA CYS A 102 -6.56 -1.39 -2.15
C CYS A 102 -6.48 -2.82 -1.62
N THR A 103 -5.73 -3.01 -0.53
CA THR A 103 -5.69 -4.25 0.24
C THR A 103 -5.86 -3.97 1.73
N SER A 104 -6.10 -5.03 2.50
CA SER A 104 -5.91 -5.03 3.94
C SER A 104 -5.24 -6.35 4.35
N THR A 105 -4.33 -6.31 5.32
CA THR A 105 -3.61 -7.49 5.81
C THR A 105 -3.42 -7.39 7.32
N ASN A 106 -3.66 -8.51 8.00
CA ASN A 106 -3.33 -8.66 9.42
C ASN A 106 -1.82 -8.83 9.56
N VAL A 107 -1.15 -7.97 10.31
CA VAL A 107 0.30 -8.01 10.46
C VAL A 107 0.67 -9.02 11.53
N ARG A 108 1.10 -10.22 11.11
CA ARG A 108 1.39 -11.36 11.99
C ARG A 108 2.85 -11.83 11.92
N ASP A 109 3.54 -11.54 10.83
CA ASP A 109 4.91 -11.98 10.56
C ASP A 109 5.63 -10.95 9.66
N TRP A 110 6.93 -11.18 9.42
CA TRP A 110 7.73 -10.32 8.54
C TRP A 110 7.30 -10.37 7.07
N ARG A 111 6.61 -11.43 6.64
CA ARG A 111 6.08 -11.55 5.28
C ARG A 111 4.98 -10.53 5.03
N ALA A 112 4.20 -10.15 6.05
CA ALA A 112 3.22 -9.06 5.93
C ALA A 112 3.90 -7.72 5.55
N PHE A 113 5.08 -7.42 6.11
CA PHE A 113 5.84 -6.22 5.78
C PHE A 113 6.38 -6.26 4.34
N GLY A 114 6.97 -7.39 3.95
CA GLY A 114 7.41 -7.62 2.57
C GLY A 114 6.26 -7.48 1.57
N LEU A 115 5.11 -8.10 1.86
CA LEU A 115 3.89 -7.99 1.05
C LEU A 115 3.43 -6.54 0.90
N MET A 116 3.46 -5.73 1.95
CA MET A 116 3.07 -4.32 1.86
C MET A 116 4.02 -3.50 0.99
N MET A 117 5.34 -3.73 1.08
CA MET A 117 6.30 -3.11 0.17
C MET A 117 6.01 -3.53 -1.27
N ASP A 118 5.75 -4.81 -1.50
CA ASP A 118 5.46 -5.38 -2.82
C ASP A 118 4.21 -4.76 -3.46
N LEU A 119 3.13 -4.70 -2.68
CA LEU A 119 1.88 -4.06 -3.06
C LEU A 119 2.08 -2.58 -3.38
N ALA A 120 2.85 -1.85 -2.56
CA ALA A 120 3.16 -0.45 -2.80
C ALA A 120 3.95 -0.26 -4.10
N MET A 121 4.91 -1.16 -4.43
CA MET A 121 5.66 -1.11 -5.69
C MET A 121 4.80 -1.42 -6.91
N MET A 122 3.72 -2.18 -6.75
CA MET A 122 2.68 -2.31 -7.76
C MET A 122 1.69 -1.13 -7.74
N GLY A 123 1.88 -0.15 -6.86
CA GLY A 123 1.02 1.02 -6.64
C GLY A 123 -0.29 0.72 -5.91
N CYS A 124 -0.50 -0.49 -5.42
CA CYS A 124 -1.70 -0.86 -4.67
C CYS A 124 -1.70 -0.15 -3.30
N GLY A 125 -2.86 0.30 -2.84
CA GLY A 125 -3.00 0.87 -1.49
C GLY A 125 -2.80 -0.21 -0.42
N THR A 126 -2.12 0.14 0.67
CA THR A 126 -1.67 -0.82 1.70
C THR A 126 -2.40 -0.62 3.02
N GLY A 127 -3.39 -1.46 3.30
CA GLY A 127 -4.05 -1.55 4.59
C GLY A 127 -3.34 -2.52 5.54
N ALA A 128 -3.06 -2.09 6.77
CA ALA A 128 -2.43 -2.92 7.80
C ALA A 128 -3.28 -2.93 9.07
N VAL A 129 -3.65 -4.12 9.55
CA VAL A 129 -4.32 -4.31 10.84
C VAL A 129 -3.27 -4.67 11.88
N LEU A 130 -3.08 -3.75 12.83
CA LEU A 130 -2.02 -3.72 13.84
C LEU A 130 -2.57 -3.96 15.25
N GLU A 131 -3.70 -4.65 15.36
CA GLU A 131 -4.29 -5.01 16.65
C GLU A 131 -3.35 -5.97 17.43
N PRO A 132 -3.34 -5.90 18.77
CA PRO A 132 -2.48 -6.73 19.62
C PRO A 132 -2.53 -8.23 19.29
N LYS A 133 -3.72 -8.77 19.01
CA LYS A 133 -3.92 -10.19 18.64
C LYS A 133 -3.15 -10.65 17.40
N TYR A 134 -2.70 -9.72 16.56
CA TYR A 134 -1.88 -10.00 15.38
C TYR A 134 -0.41 -9.67 15.64
N ILE A 135 -0.12 -8.45 16.09
CA ILE A 135 1.28 -8.01 16.25
C ILE A 135 2.01 -8.74 17.39
N SER A 136 1.30 -9.30 18.37
CA SER A 136 1.90 -10.16 19.40
C SER A 136 2.41 -11.51 18.86
N GLN A 137 2.11 -11.84 17.59
CA GLN A 137 2.65 -13.03 16.92
C GLN A 137 4.02 -12.76 16.29
N LEU A 138 4.42 -11.49 16.15
CA LEU A 138 5.76 -11.14 15.71
C LEU A 138 6.79 -11.61 16.75
N PRO A 139 7.94 -12.12 16.31
CA PRO A 139 8.99 -12.50 17.24
C PRO A 139 9.53 -11.25 17.97
N PRO A 140 9.97 -11.39 19.23
CA PRO A 140 10.69 -10.31 19.89
C PRO A 140 11.96 -9.99 19.11
N ILE A 141 12.39 -8.73 19.13
CA ILE A 141 13.67 -8.34 18.54
C ILE A 141 14.79 -8.84 19.44
N ARG A 142 15.78 -9.50 18.86
CA ARG A 142 16.88 -10.17 19.59
C ARG A 142 18.23 -9.61 19.21
N ASN A 143 18.41 -9.26 17.95
CA ASN A 143 19.71 -8.94 17.38
C ASN A 143 19.83 -7.44 17.19
N ARG A 144 20.95 -6.88 17.64
CA ARG A 144 21.33 -5.52 17.27
C ARG A 144 21.84 -5.55 15.83
N LEU A 145 21.25 -4.75 14.95
CA LEU A 145 21.68 -4.63 13.56
C LEU A 145 22.61 -3.43 13.39
N THR A 146 23.79 -3.66 12.82
CA THR A 146 24.70 -2.59 12.38
C THR A 146 24.83 -2.68 10.88
N VAL A 147 24.26 -1.69 10.18
CA VAL A 147 24.15 -1.66 8.73
C VAL A 147 25.33 -0.89 8.13
N THR A 148 25.86 -1.38 7.02
CA THR A 148 26.84 -0.67 6.19
C THR A 148 26.40 -0.78 4.73
N ILE A 149 26.31 0.36 4.05
CA ILE A 149 26.01 0.38 2.61
C ILE A 149 27.31 0.21 1.83
N ASP A 150 27.31 -0.74 0.91
CA ASP A 150 28.41 -1.03 -0.02
C ASP A 150 27.92 -0.93 -1.47
N GLY A 151 28.82 -0.66 -2.42
CA GLY A 151 28.48 -0.58 -3.83
C GLY A 151 27.64 0.65 -4.22
N ALA A 152 28.11 1.43 -5.19
CA ALA A 152 27.30 2.54 -5.70
C ALA A 152 26.20 2.02 -6.64
N ILE A 153 24.99 2.56 -6.52
CA ILE A 153 23.88 2.28 -7.43
C ILE A 153 24.34 2.48 -8.89
N GLY A 154 24.02 1.52 -9.75
CA GLY A 154 24.39 1.55 -11.17
C GLY A 154 25.84 1.17 -11.48
N THR A 155 26.59 0.67 -10.49
CA THR A 155 27.96 0.16 -10.73
C THR A 155 27.95 -1.07 -11.62
N THR A 156 27.02 -2.00 -11.42
CA THR A 156 26.91 -3.20 -12.24
C THR A 156 26.28 -2.86 -13.60
N PRO A 157 26.93 -3.20 -14.73
CA PRO A 157 26.38 -2.99 -16.07
C PRO A 157 25.01 -3.67 -16.24
N PRO A 158 24.07 -3.10 -17.03
CA PRO A 158 22.71 -3.63 -17.17
C PRO A 158 22.59 -5.13 -17.44
N ASP A 159 23.46 -5.68 -18.29
CA ASP A 159 23.43 -7.09 -18.69
C ASP A 159 24.01 -8.05 -17.63
N ALA A 160 24.62 -7.51 -16.57
CA ALA A 160 25.25 -8.26 -15.48
C ALA A 160 24.53 -8.10 -14.13
N ARG A 161 23.47 -7.30 -14.05
CA ARG A 161 22.68 -7.09 -12.83
C ARG A 161 21.89 -8.35 -12.49
N HIS A 162 21.89 -8.77 -11.24
CA HIS A 162 21.00 -9.83 -10.76
C HIS A 162 19.62 -9.26 -10.46
N GLU A 163 18.55 -9.94 -10.85
CA GLU A 163 17.19 -9.51 -10.51
C GLU A 163 16.80 -9.90 -9.07
N GLU A 164 17.37 -10.97 -8.52
CA GLU A 164 17.07 -11.49 -7.20
C GLU A 164 18.11 -11.04 -6.16
N THR A 165 17.66 -10.90 -4.91
CA THR A 165 18.57 -10.57 -3.80
C THR A 165 19.29 -11.83 -3.33
N HIS A 166 20.61 -11.77 -3.25
CA HIS A 166 21.44 -12.83 -2.68
C HIS A 166 21.81 -12.50 -1.23
N VAL A 167 21.80 -13.52 -0.37
CA VAL A 167 22.09 -13.40 1.06
C VAL A 167 23.22 -14.34 1.42
N ASP A 168 24.37 -13.78 1.76
CA ASP A 168 25.53 -14.52 2.23
C ASP A 168 25.67 -14.32 3.75
N VAL A 169 25.70 -15.42 4.51
CA VAL A 169 25.82 -15.39 5.98
C VAL A 169 27.12 -16.07 6.41
N THR A 170 27.94 -15.38 7.18
CA THR A 170 29.18 -15.92 7.76
C THR A 170 29.30 -15.46 9.21
N GLY A 171 29.00 -16.35 10.15
CA GLY A 171 28.88 -16.00 11.57
C GLY A 171 27.80 -14.94 11.77
N ASN A 172 28.14 -13.84 12.45
CA ASN A 172 27.25 -12.68 12.64
C ASN A 172 27.39 -11.61 11.53
N CYS A 173 28.08 -11.91 10.44
CA CYS A 173 28.19 -11.01 9.29
C CYS A 173 27.26 -11.49 8.18
N VAL A 174 26.43 -10.58 7.66
CA VAL A 174 25.47 -10.85 6.58
C VAL A 174 25.74 -9.88 5.44
N THR A 175 25.89 -10.39 4.22
CA THR A 175 25.96 -9.57 3.01
C THR A 175 24.67 -9.74 2.21
N LEU A 176 23.93 -8.64 2.01
CA LEU A 176 22.74 -8.56 1.19
C LEU A 176 23.11 -7.90 -0.15
N ARG A 177 23.20 -8.70 -1.22
CA ARG A 177 23.37 -8.16 -2.59
C ARG A 177 21.98 -7.91 -3.17
N VAL A 178 21.58 -6.65 -3.23
CA VAL A 178 20.19 -6.28 -3.56
C VAL A 178 19.93 -6.41 -5.05
N GLY A 179 18.95 -7.24 -5.43
CA GLY A 179 18.60 -7.46 -6.82
C GLY A 179 17.86 -6.29 -7.48
N ASP A 180 18.07 -6.09 -8.78
CA ASP A 180 17.48 -5.06 -9.63
C ASP A 180 16.04 -5.37 -10.09
N SER A 181 15.21 -5.80 -9.15
CA SER A 181 13.79 -6.06 -9.39
C SER A 181 12.94 -5.68 -8.18
N ARG A 182 11.63 -5.56 -8.40
CA ARG A 182 10.64 -5.41 -7.32
C ARG A 182 10.82 -6.48 -6.25
N GLN A 183 10.96 -7.74 -6.67
CA GLN A 183 11.12 -8.85 -5.73
C GLN A 183 12.47 -8.80 -5.01
N GLY A 184 13.55 -8.39 -5.68
CA GLY A 184 14.85 -8.15 -5.06
C GLY A 184 14.75 -7.15 -3.90
N TRP A 185 14.11 -6.01 -4.14
CA TRP A 185 13.93 -4.98 -3.11
C TRP A 185 13.10 -5.50 -1.94
N VAL A 186 11.95 -6.12 -2.22
CA VAL A 186 11.06 -6.71 -1.20
C VAL A 186 11.80 -7.74 -0.35
N THR A 187 12.52 -8.66 -0.99
CA THR A 187 13.31 -9.69 -0.29
C THR A 187 14.38 -9.04 0.58
N SER A 188 15.14 -8.05 0.07
CA SER A 188 16.18 -7.40 0.86
C SER A 188 15.64 -6.68 2.11
N TYR A 189 14.49 -6.02 1.99
CA TYR A 189 13.82 -5.35 3.10
C TYR A 189 13.29 -6.37 4.12
N GLN A 190 12.58 -7.40 3.66
CA GLN A 190 12.07 -8.46 4.54
C GLN A 190 13.20 -9.19 5.27
N THR A 191 14.28 -9.52 4.56
CA THR A 191 15.45 -10.18 5.16
C THR A 191 16.06 -9.32 6.26
N LEU A 192 16.21 -8.01 6.08
CA LEU A 192 16.70 -7.13 7.15
C LEU A 192 15.81 -7.21 8.40
N LEU A 193 14.49 -7.22 8.24
CA LEU A 193 13.56 -7.37 9.37
C LEU A 193 13.72 -8.74 10.04
N GLU A 194 13.81 -9.81 9.27
CA GLU A 194 13.98 -11.18 9.76
C GLU A 194 15.27 -11.31 10.59
N LEU A 195 16.39 -10.75 10.11
CA LEU A 195 17.68 -10.73 10.80
C LEU A 195 17.61 -10.15 12.21
N SER A 196 16.69 -9.21 12.47
CA SER A 196 16.51 -8.60 13.81
C SER A 196 15.99 -9.58 14.87
N SER A 197 15.37 -10.68 14.43
CA SER A 197 14.66 -11.63 15.29
C SER A 197 15.14 -13.08 15.14
N ASP A 198 16.04 -13.32 14.18
CA ASP A 198 16.58 -14.63 13.86
C ASP A 198 17.39 -15.21 15.03
N ASP A 199 17.05 -16.42 15.46
CA ASP A 199 17.59 -17.06 16.65
C ASP A 199 18.97 -17.71 16.42
N ARG A 200 19.43 -17.76 15.17
CA ARG A 200 20.74 -18.31 14.80
C ARG A 200 21.89 -17.38 15.20
N PHE A 201 21.62 -16.09 15.38
CA PHE A 201 22.64 -15.11 15.75
C PHE A 201 22.74 -14.96 17.27
N THR A 202 23.96 -14.68 17.73
CA THR A 202 24.25 -14.43 19.15
C THR A 202 24.91 -13.06 19.26
N GLY A 203 24.10 -12.02 19.45
CA GLY A 203 24.56 -10.64 19.66
C GLY A 203 24.37 -9.71 18.46
N GLU A 204 25.37 -8.87 18.20
CA GLU A 204 25.33 -7.90 17.11
C GLU A 204 25.53 -8.56 15.76
N VAL A 205 24.68 -8.20 14.80
CA VAL A 205 24.72 -8.67 13.41
C VAL A 205 25.16 -7.51 12.52
N HIS A 206 26.28 -7.69 11.83
CA HIS A 206 26.81 -6.72 10.88
C HIS A 206 26.23 -7.01 9.50
N VAL A 207 25.43 -6.09 8.97
CA VAL A 207 24.73 -6.24 7.70
C VAL A 207 25.34 -5.32 6.64
N THR A 208 26.07 -5.89 5.70
CA THR A 208 26.56 -5.18 4.52
C THR A 208 25.51 -5.24 3.42
N VAL A 209 24.94 -4.10 3.04
CA VAL A 209 23.94 -3.99 1.97
C VAL A 209 24.63 -3.49 0.71
N ASN A 210 24.84 -4.38 -0.26
CA ASN A 210 25.43 -4.04 -1.54
C ASN A 210 24.34 -3.64 -2.56
N LEU A 211 24.44 -2.41 -3.09
CA LEU A 211 23.47 -1.83 -4.03
C LEU A 211 23.98 -1.74 -5.47
N SER A 212 25.12 -2.34 -5.81
CA SER A 212 25.76 -2.21 -7.12
C SER A 212 24.84 -2.63 -8.29
N ASP A 213 24.00 -3.64 -8.06
CA ASP A 213 23.11 -4.19 -9.07
C ASP A 213 21.88 -3.30 -9.31
N VAL A 214 21.47 -2.49 -8.34
CA VAL A 214 20.28 -1.64 -8.47
C VAL A 214 20.52 -0.59 -9.57
N ARG A 215 19.57 -0.48 -10.51
CA ARG A 215 19.65 0.49 -11.60
C ARG A 215 19.60 1.95 -11.11
N PRO A 216 20.34 2.87 -11.73
CA PRO A 216 20.32 4.30 -11.41
C PRO A 216 18.99 4.98 -11.78
N GLU A 217 18.82 6.20 -11.27
CA GLU A 217 17.68 7.05 -11.58
C GLU A 217 17.54 7.28 -13.10
N GLY A 218 16.30 7.31 -13.59
CA GLY A 218 15.97 7.61 -14.98
C GLY A 218 15.90 6.40 -15.92
N GLU A 219 16.41 5.24 -15.52
CA GLU A 219 16.27 4.01 -16.31
C GLU A 219 14.80 3.55 -16.39
N THR A 220 14.36 3.10 -17.56
CA THR A 220 12.95 2.75 -17.81
C THR A 220 12.55 1.44 -17.09
N LEU A 221 11.38 1.44 -16.45
CA LEU A 221 10.80 0.23 -15.85
C LEU A 221 10.07 -0.62 -16.89
N LYS A 222 10.48 -1.89 -17.05
CA LYS A 222 9.86 -2.82 -18.00
C LYS A 222 8.42 -3.13 -17.58
N GLY A 223 7.45 -2.90 -18.49
CA GLY A 223 6.06 -3.37 -18.37
C GLY A 223 5.09 -2.46 -17.59
N PHE A 224 5.46 -1.98 -16.40
CA PHE A 224 4.54 -1.11 -15.61
C PHE A 224 4.42 0.30 -16.21
N GLY A 225 5.51 0.80 -16.80
CA GLY A 225 5.68 2.20 -17.25
C GLY A 225 6.36 3.06 -16.18
N GLY A 226 7.00 4.16 -16.59
CA GLY A 226 7.77 5.04 -15.70
C GLY A 226 9.27 4.82 -15.73
N VAL A 227 9.99 5.50 -14.84
CA VAL A 227 11.45 5.45 -14.69
C VAL A 227 11.80 5.13 -13.24
N ALA A 228 12.93 4.47 -13.02
CA ALA A 228 13.44 4.15 -11.70
C ALA A 228 13.90 5.41 -10.95
N ASN A 229 13.73 5.41 -9.63
CA ASN A 229 14.34 6.39 -8.74
C ASN A 229 14.65 5.72 -7.38
N PRO A 230 15.86 5.16 -7.18
CA PRO A 230 16.24 4.46 -5.96
C PRO A 230 16.77 5.37 -4.83
N ILE A 231 16.56 6.69 -4.90
CA ILE A 231 17.26 7.66 -4.05
C ILE A 231 17.11 7.44 -2.54
N ARG A 232 15.99 6.84 -2.09
CA ARG A 232 15.74 6.55 -0.67
C ARG A 232 16.11 5.14 -0.23
N LEU A 233 16.49 4.26 -1.16
CA LEU A 233 16.72 2.85 -0.89
C LEU A 233 17.93 2.64 0.02
N SER A 234 19.04 3.34 -0.20
CA SER A 234 20.25 3.21 0.63
C SER A 234 19.96 3.50 2.10
N GLY A 235 19.26 4.60 2.40
CA GLY A 235 18.93 4.95 3.77
C GLY A 235 17.79 4.14 4.40
N LEU A 236 17.03 3.34 3.63
CA LEU A 236 15.96 2.50 4.17
C LEU A 236 16.49 1.56 5.24
N TYR A 237 17.60 0.88 4.96
CA TYR A 237 18.16 -0.14 5.84
C TYR A 237 18.61 0.43 7.18
N ASP A 238 19.28 1.59 7.17
CA ASP A 238 19.71 2.27 8.40
C ASP A 238 18.52 2.71 9.26
N ARG A 239 17.47 3.27 8.63
CA ARG A 239 16.26 3.72 9.36
C ARG A 239 15.49 2.54 9.96
N CYS A 240 15.32 1.45 9.21
CA CYS A 240 14.73 0.22 9.72
C CYS A 240 15.55 -0.37 10.88
N ALA A 241 16.87 -0.47 10.74
CA ALA A 241 17.74 -0.95 11.81
C ALA A 241 17.66 -0.05 13.06
N ALA A 242 17.58 1.27 12.89
CA ALA A 242 17.41 2.20 14.01
C ALA A 242 16.09 1.98 14.77
N ILE A 243 14.98 1.74 14.05
CA ILE A 243 13.68 1.41 14.67
C ILE A 243 13.76 0.07 15.42
N LEU A 244 14.26 -0.98 14.76
CA LEU A 244 14.36 -2.32 15.34
C LEU A 244 15.28 -2.35 16.57
N ASN A 245 16.41 -1.65 16.52
CA ASN A 245 17.38 -1.59 17.62
C ASN A 245 16.83 -0.91 18.88
N LYS A 246 15.78 -0.06 18.78
CA LYS A 246 15.06 0.51 19.94
C LYS A 246 14.15 -0.52 20.63
N ALA A 247 13.91 -1.67 20.01
CA ALA A 247 13.02 -2.72 20.49
C ALA A 247 13.72 -4.03 20.91
N ILE A 248 15.05 -4.03 21.02
CA ILE A 248 15.81 -5.20 21.47
C ILE A 248 15.25 -5.73 22.81
N ASN A 249 15.11 -7.06 22.87
CA ASN A 249 14.53 -7.84 23.97
C ASN A 249 13.02 -7.65 24.20
N ARG A 250 12.28 -7.05 23.27
CA ARG A 250 10.82 -6.95 23.33
C ARG A 250 10.18 -7.11 21.94
N GLN A 251 8.86 -7.27 21.93
CA GLN A 251 8.08 -7.18 20.70
C GLN A 251 7.93 -5.72 20.25
N LEU A 252 7.67 -5.56 18.96
CA LEU A 252 7.35 -4.25 18.39
C LEU A 252 5.98 -3.77 18.89
N THR A 253 5.89 -2.45 19.10
CA THR A 253 4.63 -1.76 19.30
C THR A 253 3.89 -1.55 17.98
N SER A 254 2.60 -1.24 18.02
CA SER A 254 1.81 -0.87 16.84
C SER A 254 2.41 0.32 16.08
N VAL A 255 2.96 1.31 16.79
CA VAL A 255 3.60 2.50 16.20
C VAL A 255 4.90 2.13 15.48
N GLU A 256 5.74 1.27 16.07
CA GLU A 256 6.97 0.80 15.41
C GLU A 256 6.66 -0.04 14.17
N CYS A 257 5.59 -0.85 14.22
CA CYS A 257 5.07 -1.52 13.03
C CYS A 257 4.66 -0.50 11.95
N CYS A 258 3.94 0.58 12.29
CA CYS A 258 3.63 1.65 11.32
C CYS A 258 4.90 2.23 10.70
N LEU A 259 5.89 2.60 11.52
CA LEU A 259 7.13 3.21 11.06
C LEU A 259 7.87 2.31 10.06
N LEU A 260 8.01 1.01 10.33
CA LEU A 260 8.67 0.08 9.40
C LEU A 260 7.93 -0.02 8.06
N ILE A 261 6.60 -0.16 8.10
CA ILE A 261 5.79 -0.23 6.87
C ILE A 261 5.88 1.07 6.07
N ASP A 262 5.83 2.21 6.76
CA ASP A 262 5.81 3.52 6.15
C ASP A 262 7.19 3.96 5.65
N GLU A 263 8.28 3.45 6.23
CA GLU A 263 9.65 3.58 5.69
C GLU A 263 9.78 2.91 4.32
N ALA A 264 9.26 1.69 4.19
CA ALA A 264 9.19 1.01 2.90
C ALA A 264 8.32 1.79 1.91
N ALA A 265 7.15 2.28 2.33
CA ALA A 265 6.26 3.07 1.49
C ALA A 265 6.89 4.39 1.02
N ALA A 266 7.58 5.11 1.91
CA ALA A 266 8.28 6.36 1.59
C ALA A 266 9.41 6.12 0.58
N THR A 267 10.11 4.98 0.71
CA THR A 267 11.15 4.56 -0.24
C THR A 267 10.56 4.30 -1.63
N VAL A 268 9.43 3.61 -1.70
CA VAL A 268 8.73 3.31 -2.96
C VAL A 268 8.16 4.57 -3.63
N VAL A 269 7.61 5.51 -2.86
CA VAL A 269 7.02 6.75 -3.41
C VAL A 269 8.06 7.72 -3.94
N ALA A 270 9.24 7.81 -3.30
CA ALA A 270 10.38 8.52 -3.89
C ALA A 270 10.77 7.94 -5.26
N GLY A 271 10.47 6.66 -5.50
CA GLY A 271 10.60 5.92 -6.75
C GLY A 271 9.74 6.36 -7.94
N ASN A 272 9.02 7.49 -7.84
CA ASN A 272 8.09 7.98 -8.88
C ASN A 272 6.91 7.02 -9.17
N ILE A 273 6.59 6.13 -8.24
CA ILE A 273 5.40 5.30 -8.26
C ILE A 273 4.30 6.10 -7.53
N ARG A 274 3.16 6.29 -8.19
CA ARG A 274 1.97 7.06 -7.75
C ARG A 274 1.81 7.01 -6.22
N ARG A 275 1.61 8.18 -5.58
CA ARG A 275 1.41 8.37 -4.12
C ARG A 275 0.83 7.11 -3.46
N SER A 276 1.66 6.40 -2.69
CA SER A 276 1.20 5.30 -1.84
C SER A 276 0.08 5.83 -0.95
N ALA A 277 -1.03 5.08 -0.89
CA ALA A 277 -2.14 5.35 -0.01
C ALA A 277 -2.17 4.23 1.03
N GLY A 278 -1.61 4.51 2.21
CA GLY A 278 -1.63 3.59 3.33
C GLY A 278 -2.84 3.82 4.25
N MET A 279 -3.29 2.76 4.90
CA MET A 279 -4.20 2.82 6.04
C MET A 279 -3.66 1.91 7.15
N ARG A 280 -3.53 2.45 8.36
CA ARG A 280 -3.12 1.68 9.54
C ARG A 280 -4.31 1.60 10.48
N GLN A 281 -4.64 0.39 10.92
CA GLN A 281 -5.76 0.13 11.81
C GLN A 281 -5.21 -0.38 13.15
N GLY A 282 -5.41 0.39 14.21
CA GLY A 282 -5.04 0.02 15.58
C GLY A 282 -6.28 -0.11 16.44
N VAL A 283 -6.20 -0.90 17.52
CA VAL A 283 -7.32 -1.03 18.47
C VAL A 283 -7.60 0.32 19.16
N SER A 284 -8.86 0.59 19.50
CA SER A 284 -9.30 1.86 20.08
C SER A 284 -8.55 2.26 21.35
N ASP A 285 -8.10 1.27 22.12
CA ASP A 285 -7.52 1.43 23.46
C ASP A 285 -5.98 1.50 23.42
N ASP A 286 -5.40 1.53 22.22
CA ASP A 286 -3.97 1.79 22.02
C ASP A 286 -3.73 3.30 21.94
N ASP A 287 -3.49 3.91 23.10
CA ASP A 287 -3.24 5.35 23.23
C ASP A 287 -2.01 5.80 22.42
N ALA A 288 -0.95 4.98 22.40
CA ALA A 288 0.27 5.29 21.66
C ALA A 288 -0.01 5.37 20.15
N PHE A 289 -0.78 4.42 19.61
CA PHE A 289 -1.26 4.46 18.23
C PHE A 289 -2.15 5.66 17.96
N ALA A 290 -3.06 5.97 18.88
CA ALA A 290 -4.00 7.08 18.75
C ALA A 290 -3.28 8.43 18.60
N VAL A 291 -2.22 8.67 19.38
CA VAL A 291 -1.48 9.94 19.37
C VAL A 291 -0.24 9.93 18.47
N ALA A 292 0.05 8.82 17.78
CA ALA A 292 1.28 8.65 17.00
C ALA A 292 1.57 9.75 15.98
N LYS A 293 0.51 10.35 15.42
CA LYS A 293 0.56 11.41 14.40
C LYS A 293 0.29 12.81 14.96
N GLU A 294 0.11 12.96 16.26
CA GLU A 294 -0.04 14.29 16.87
C GLU A 294 1.28 15.04 16.88
N ASN A 295 1.22 16.35 16.65
CA ASN A 295 2.39 17.22 16.61
C ASN A 295 3.50 16.72 15.68
N LEU A 296 3.15 16.10 14.54
CA LEU A 296 4.15 15.76 13.52
C LEU A 296 4.86 17.02 13.01
N TRP A 297 4.10 18.09 12.79
CA TRP A 297 4.62 19.42 12.51
C TRP A 297 4.67 20.21 13.80
N GLN A 298 5.84 20.78 14.10
CA GLN A 298 6.10 21.56 15.30
C GLN A 298 6.84 22.84 14.91
N GLN A 299 6.63 23.91 15.66
CA GLN A 299 7.46 25.10 15.54
C GLN A 299 8.73 24.93 16.37
N ASP A 300 9.87 25.32 15.81
CA ASP A 300 11.10 25.48 16.59
C ASP A 300 11.06 26.77 17.43
N ALA A 301 12.16 27.04 18.15
CA ALA A 301 12.27 28.20 19.02
C ALA A 301 12.14 29.54 18.27
N ASP A 302 12.41 29.56 16.97
CA ASP A 302 12.33 30.73 16.10
C ASP A 302 10.97 30.83 15.38
N GLY A 303 10.04 29.91 15.67
CA GLY A 303 8.71 29.86 15.07
C GLY A 303 8.65 29.17 13.71
N ASN A 304 9.76 28.60 13.21
CA ASN A 304 9.77 27.89 11.94
C ASN A 304 9.14 26.50 12.08
N TRP A 305 8.26 26.15 11.14
CA TRP A 305 7.68 24.81 11.09
C TRP A 305 8.71 23.78 10.64
N ARG A 306 8.87 22.73 11.45
CA ARG A 306 9.64 21.52 11.12
C ARG A 306 8.80 20.27 11.36
N ILE A 307 9.13 19.20 10.65
CA ILE A 307 8.53 17.89 10.90
C ILE A 307 9.44 17.08 11.84
N ASP A 308 8.85 16.27 12.71
CA ASP A 308 9.59 15.29 13.50
C ASP A 308 10.26 14.26 12.55
N PRO A 309 11.60 14.25 12.45
CA PRO A 309 12.29 13.37 11.51
C PRO A 309 12.14 11.88 11.84
N GLU A 310 11.88 11.51 13.10
CA GLU A 310 11.68 10.11 13.48
C GLU A 310 10.27 9.61 13.12
N ARG A 311 9.33 10.53 12.85
CA ARG A 311 7.92 10.22 12.61
C ARG A 311 7.40 10.73 11.26
N ASP A 312 8.22 11.41 10.45
CA ASP A 312 7.85 11.95 9.13
C ASP A 312 7.14 10.91 8.27
N VAL A 313 7.64 9.67 8.27
CA VAL A 313 7.09 8.59 7.45
C VAL A 313 5.64 8.24 7.79
N LEU A 314 5.14 8.54 9.00
CA LEU A 314 3.74 8.29 9.36
C LEU A 314 2.74 9.09 8.51
N ARG A 315 3.20 10.08 7.72
CA ARG A 315 2.35 10.74 6.71
C ARG A 315 1.99 9.85 5.51
N MET A 316 2.65 8.70 5.36
CA MET A 316 2.40 7.76 4.26
C MET A 316 1.08 7.00 4.41
N ALA A 317 0.46 7.05 5.58
CA ALA A 317 -0.80 6.39 5.85
C ALA A 317 -1.73 7.22 6.74
N ASN A 318 -3.04 7.01 6.61
CA ASN A 318 -4.03 7.50 7.58
C ASN A 318 -4.20 6.47 8.71
N HIS A 319 -4.37 6.93 9.95
CA HIS A 319 -4.60 6.05 11.09
C HIS A 319 -6.09 5.95 11.41
N THR A 320 -6.57 4.74 11.69
CA THR A 320 -7.96 4.47 12.08
C THR A 320 -8.00 3.68 13.38
N ARG A 321 -8.75 4.18 14.36
CA ARG A 321 -9.00 3.50 15.64
C ARG A 321 -10.17 2.52 15.46
N VAL A 322 -9.93 1.25 15.78
CA VAL A 322 -10.91 0.17 15.64
C VAL A 322 -11.52 -0.14 16.99
N PHE A 323 -12.82 0.10 17.11
CA PHE A 323 -13.62 -0.17 18.29
C PHE A 323 -14.27 -1.54 18.19
N HIS A 324 -14.10 -2.33 19.26
CA HIS A 324 -14.75 -3.64 19.43
C HIS A 324 -15.96 -3.58 20.37
N HIS A 325 -16.18 -2.44 21.03
CA HIS A 325 -17.44 -2.04 21.67
C HIS A 325 -18.13 -0.95 20.84
N LYS A 326 -19.41 -0.70 21.12
CA LYS A 326 -20.11 0.45 20.53
C LYS A 326 -19.44 1.73 21.06
N PRO A 327 -18.90 2.60 20.19
CA PRO A 327 -18.30 3.85 20.64
C PRO A 327 -19.31 4.69 21.41
N THR A 328 -18.88 5.25 22.52
CA THR A 328 -19.62 6.23 23.32
C THR A 328 -19.78 7.54 22.55
N GLU A 329 -20.72 8.36 22.99
CA GLU A 329 -20.89 9.72 22.45
C GLU A 329 -19.60 10.54 22.61
N GLN A 330 -18.94 10.44 23.77
CA GLN A 330 -17.70 11.17 24.04
C GLN A 330 -16.56 10.72 23.11
N GLU A 331 -16.38 9.41 22.89
CA GLU A 331 -15.37 8.89 21.95
C GLU A 331 -15.64 9.38 20.51
N CYS A 332 -16.92 9.45 20.11
CA CYS A 332 -17.30 10.03 18.82
C CYS A 332 -16.98 11.53 18.74
N ILE A 333 -17.31 12.31 19.78
CA ILE A 333 -17.01 13.74 19.86
C ILE A 333 -15.51 13.99 19.76
N ASP A 334 -14.70 13.23 20.49
CA ASP A 334 -13.25 13.39 20.48
C ASP A 334 -12.63 13.01 19.14
N ALA A 335 -13.13 11.96 18.49
CA ALA A 335 -12.75 11.59 17.12
C ALA A 335 -13.07 12.71 16.11
N VAL A 336 -14.29 13.24 16.12
CA VAL A 336 -14.70 14.34 15.22
C VAL A 336 -13.90 15.61 15.50
N ARG A 337 -13.65 15.93 16.77
CA ARG A 337 -12.81 17.07 17.16
C ARG A 337 -11.40 16.92 16.60
N LYS A 338 -10.81 15.74 16.70
CA LYS A 338 -9.48 15.46 16.14
C LYS A 338 -9.47 15.62 14.62
N GLN A 339 -10.48 15.12 13.92
CA GLN A 339 -10.61 15.27 12.46
C GLN A 339 -10.71 16.74 12.06
N PHE A 340 -11.42 17.55 12.83
CA PHE A 340 -11.52 19.00 12.59
C PHE A 340 -10.16 19.71 12.69
N TYR A 341 -9.35 19.38 13.70
CA TYR A 341 -8.08 20.08 13.95
C TYR A 341 -6.89 19.57 13.13
N SER A 342 -6.85 18.28 12.78
CA SER A 342 -5.69 17.67 12.12
C SER A 342 -5.99 16.88 10.86
N GLY A 343 -7.26 16.58 10.57
CA GLY A 343 -7.65 15.62 9.53
C GLY A 343 -7.46 14.15 9.93
N GLU A 344 -6.89 13.86 11.10
CA GLU A 344 -6.74 12.50 11.66
C GLU A 344 -7.86 12.19 12.66
N GLY A 345 -7.93 10.93 13.12
CA GLY A 345 -8.96 10.51 14.09
C GLY A 345 -10.13 9.76 13.44
N ALA A 346 -9.88 9.10 12.32
CA ALA A 346 -10.83 8.15 11.76
C ALA A 346 -11.09 7.02 12.77
N ILE A 347 -12.35 6.58 12.84
CA ILE A 347 -12.78 5.47 13.68
C ILE A 347 -13.52 4.43 12.86
N GLN A 348 -13.45 3.17 13.29
CA GLN A 348 -14.22 2.07 12.73
C GLN A 348 -14.87 1.29 13.86
N TYR A 349 -16.17 1.02 13.75
CA TYR A 349 -16.87 0.09 14.64
C TYR A 349 -16.86 -1.30 13.99
N ALA A 350 -15.94 -2.16 14.42
CA ALA A 350 -15.68 -3.47 13.78
C ALA A 350 -16.91 -4.40 13.75
N PRO A 351 -17.67 -4.58 14.86
CA PRO A 351 -18.88 -5.41 14.86
C PRO A 351 -19.88 -4.99 13.77
N GLU A 352 -20.14 -3.70 13.65
CA GLU A 352 -21.08 -3.18 12.65
C GLU A 352 -20.56 -3.35 11.21
N ALA A 353 -19.25 -3.16 10.99
CA ALA A 353 -18.64 -3.41 9.69
C ALA A 353 -18.78 -4.88 9.28
N ILE A 354 -18.53 -5.81 10.21
CA ILE A 354 -18.70 -7.25 9.97
C ILE A 354 -20.17 -7.57 9.72
N ALA A 355 -21.09 -7.04 10.52
CA ALA A 355 -22.52 -7.29 10.36
C ALA A 355 -23.03 -6.87 8.96
N ARG A 356 -22.63 -5.67 8.51
CA ARG A 356 -23.00 -5.17 7.18
C ARG A 356 -22.38 -5.96 6.04
N SER A 357 -21.21 -6.56 6.27
CA SER A 357 -20.52 -7.38 5.28
C SER A 357 -21.14 -8.77 5.13
N ASN A 358 -21.96 -9.18 6.10
CA ASN A 358 -22.70 -10.45 6.12
C ASN A 358 -24.21 -10.18 6.07
N ALA A 359 -24.66 -9.16 5.34
CA ALA A 359 -26.07 -8.78 5.25
C ALA A 359 -26.95 -9.85 4.57
N ASP A 360 -26.33 -10.76 3.82
CA ASP A 360 -26.94 -11.96 3.27
C ASP A 360 -27.26 -13.03 4.33
N LEU A 361 -26.50 -13.06 5.44
CA LEU A 361 -26.75 -13.92 6.60
C LEU A 361 -27.60 -13.21 7.66
N LEU A 362 -27.35 -11.92 7.89
CA LEU A 362 -28.02 -11.08 8.89
C LEU A 362 -29.17 -10.30 8.26
N THR A 363 -30.16 -11.02 7.77
CA THR A 363 -31.23 -10.46 6.93
C THR A 363 -32.26 -9.60 7.70
N THR A 364 -32.29 -9.70 9.03
CA THR A 364 -33.22 -8.93 9.89
C THR A 364 -32.49 -8.06 10.91
N ALA A 365 -33.19 -7.05 11.43
CA ALA A 365 -32.66 -6.17 12.46
C ALA A 365 -32.38 -6.94 13.77
N GLU A 366 -33.20 -7.95 14.08
CA GLU A 366 -33.07 -8.82 15.24
C GLU A 366 -31.79 -9.65 15.16
N LEU A 367 -31.55 -10.33 14.02
CA LEU A 367 -30.33 -11.12 13.80
C LEU A 367 -29.07 -10.25 13.89
N ARG A 368 -29.11 -9.05 13.31
CA ARG A 368 -28.01 -8.10 13.44
C ARG A 368 -27.79 -7.68 14.89
N SER A 369 -28.86 -7.38 15.63
CA SER A 369 -28.74 -7.00 17.05
C SER A 369 -28.17 -8.14 17.89
N GLU A 370 -28.61 -9.37 17.65
CA GLU A 370 -28.09 -10.57 18.32
C GLU A 370 -26.60 -10.77 18.00
N PHE A 371 -26.21 -10.68 16.72
CA PHE A 371 -24.81 -10.75 16.31
C PHE A 371 -23.94 -9.71 17.05
N LEU A 372 -24.38 -8.46 17.11
CA LEU A 372 -23.64 -7.39 17.79
C LEU A 372 -23.45 -7.69 19.29
N GLN A 373 -24.45 -8.28 19.95
CA GLN A 373 -24.35 -8.73 21.34
C GLN A 373 -23.36 -9.89 21.48
N GLN A 374 -23.47 -10.91 20.62
CA GLN A 374 -22.58 -12.07 20.64
C GLN A 374 -21.12 -11.70 20.32
N TYR A 375 -20.90 -10.67 19.52
CA TYR A 375 -19.56 -10.15 19.27
C TYR A 375 -18.89 -9.64 20.54
N VAL A 376 -19.60 -8.81 21.32
CA VAL A 376 -19.07 -8.25 22.57
C VAL A 376 -18.80 -9.36 23.59
N LEU A 377 -19.58 -10.45 23.54
CA LEU A 377 -19.36 -11.64 24.37
C LEU A 377 -18.22 -12.56 23.87
N GLY A 378 -17.62 -12.26 22.72
CA GLY A 378 -16.55 -13.08 22.12
C GLY A 378 -17.03 -14.31 21.35
N ASN A 379 -18.34 -14.47 21.13
CA ASN A 379 -18.97 -15.64 20.52
C ASN A 379 -19.34 -15.46 19.04
N ALA A 380 -19.15 -14.27 18.47
CA ALA A 380 -19.61 -13.93 17.12
C ALA A 380 -19.14 -14.89 16.02
N GLN A 381 -17.90 -15.40 16.09
CA GLN A 381 -17.38 -16.30 15.06
C GLN A 381 -18.12 -17.64 15.06
N THR A 382 -18.39 -18.21 16.23
CA THR A 382 -19.17 -19.45 16.36
C THR A 382 -20.64 -19.21 16.04
N TRP A 383 -21.18 -18.03 16.38
CA TRP A 383 -22.59 -17.71 16.11
C TRP A 383 -22.89 -17.53 14.61
N LEU A 384 -21.91 -17.08 13.80
CA LEU A 384 -22.06 -16.94 12.34
C LEU A 384 -21.90 -18.26 11.56
N GLN A 385 -21.36 -19.31 12.19
CA GLN A 385 -21.15 -20.64 11.60
C GLN A 385 -22.38 -21.53 11.82
#